data_AF-A0A8H3QDS9-F1
#
_entry.id   AF-A0A8H3QDS9-F1
#
_cell.length_a   1.000
_cell.length_b   1.000
_cell.length_c   1.000
_cell.angle_alpha   90.00
_cell.angle_beta   90.00
_cell.angle_gamma   90.00
#
_symmetry.space_group_name_H-M   'P 1'
#
loop_
_entity.id
_entity.type
_entity.pdbx_description
1 polymer ?
#
loop_
_entity_poly.entity_id
_entity_poly.type
_entity_poly.pdbx_seq_one_letter_code
_entity_poly.pdbx_strand_id
1 'polypeptide(L)'
;MFGYLLYKIVCNIVGFLYPAYASFKVIKVNDTKSTLPWLIYWIVMAFFTLGEGIADSLIFWFPFYYEIKILFILWLILPQTQGAAYLYYNYIDPTLTYHEKEIDSTLGTAQEKAKNTGRYGLATLQELVTNGLIKGQQIIKAERAN
;
A
#
# COMPACT_ATOMS: atom_id res chain seq x y z
N MET A 1 -9.23 -25.67 -9.30
CA MET A 1 -9.01 -24.56 -10.27
C MET A 1 -10.20 -23.62 -10.36
N PHE A 2 -11.44 -24.10 -10.60
CA PHE A 2 -12.63 -23.24 -10.67
C PHE A 2 -12.92 -22.44 -9.38
N GLY A 3 -12.82 -23.08 -8.21
CA GLY A 3 -13.03 -22.41 -6.92
C GLY A 3 -12.03 -21.28 -6.62
N TYR A 4 -10.77 -21.41 -7.07
CA TYR A 4 -9.74 -20.37 -6.89
C TYR A 4 -10.03 -19.12 -7.75
N LEU A 5 -10.51 -19.31 -8.98
CA LEU A 5 -10.90 -18.20 -9.86
C LEU A 5 -12.15 -17.49 -9.33
N LEU A 6 -13.15 -18.25 -8.89
CA LEU A 6 -14.35 -17.68 -8.28
C LEU A 6 -14.01 -16.90 -7.02
N TYR A 7 -13.16 -17.46 -6.15
CA TYR A 7 -12.61 -16.79 -4.97
C TYR A 7 -11.95 -15.45 -5.32
N LYS A 8 -11.02 -15.45 -6.29
CA LYS A 8 -10.30 -14.25 -6.72
C LYS A 8 -11.23 -13.16 -7.28
N ILE A 9 -12.22 -13.55 -8.06
CA ILE A 9 -13.18 -12.60 -8.63
C ILE A 9 -14.06 -11.99 -7.52
N VAL A 10 -14.56 -12.82 -6.60
CA VAL A 10 -15.37 -12.35 -5.47
C VAL A 10 -14.56 -11.44 -4.56
N CYS A 11 -13.34 -11.83 -4.18
CA CYS A 11 -12.46 -10.98 -3.37
C CYS A 11 -12.13 -9.66 -4.08
N ASN A 12 -11.80 -9.67 -5.37
CA ASN A 12 -11.47 -8.44 -6.09
C ASN A 12 -12.69 -7.51 -6.25
N ILE A 13 -13.85 -8.04 -6.62
CA ILE A 13 -15.03 -7.21 -6.90
C ILE A 13 -15.71 -6.78 -5.59
N VAL A 14 -16.03 -7.73 -4.73
CA VAL A 14 -16.76 -7.46 -3.47
C VAL A 14 -15.83 -6.86 -2.43
N GLY A 15 -14.58 -7.34 -2.37
CA GLY A 15 -13.61 -6.91 -1.38
C GLY A 15 -12.87 -5.60 -1.71
N PHE A 16 -12.87 -5.16 -2.97
CA PHE A 16 -12.22 -3.88 -3.33
C PHE A 16 -13.18 -2.90 -4.01
N LEU A 17 -13.98 -3.35 -4.99
CA LEU A 17 -14.77 -2.44 -5.82
C LEU A 17 -15.96 -1.83 -5.08
N TYR A 18 -16.73 -2.65 -4.34
CA TYR A 18 -17.83 -2.17 -3.51
C TYR A 18 -17.39 -1.17 -2.42
N PRO A 19 -16.43 -1.49 -1.54
CA PRO A 19 -15.97 -0.56 -0.50
C PRO A 19 -15.29 0.68 -1.07
N ALA A 20 -14.64 0.59 -2.23
CA ALA A 20 -14.06 1.76 -2.90
C ALA A 20 -15.15 2.75 -3.36
N TYR A 21 -16.22 2.27 -3.99
CA TYR A 21 -17.34 3.13 -4.39
C TYR A 21 -18.05 3.74 -3.17
N ALA A 22 -18.25 2.94 -2.12
CA ALA A 22 -18.86 3.43 -0.90
C ALA A 22 -18.00 4.49 -0.19
N SER A 23 -16.67 4.27 -0.14
CA SER A 23 -15.70 5.26 0.36
C SER A 23 -15.77 6.56 -0.44
N PHE A 24 -15.82 6.49 -1.78
CA PHE A 24 -15.98 7.66 -2.65
C PHE A 24 -17.25 8.45 -2.33
N LYS A 25 -18.38 7.75 -2.14
CA LYS A 25 -19.65 8.38 -1.80
C LYS A 25 -19.59 9.10 -0.46
N VAL A 26 -18.95 8.52 0.54
CA VAL A 26 -18.80 9.12 1.88
C VAL A 26 -17.89 10.35 1.84
N ILE A 27 -16.75 10.27 1.14
CA ILE A 27 -15.81 11.41 1.00
C ILE A 27 -16.51 12.60 0.34
N LYS A 28 -17.34 12.36 -0.68
CA LYS A 28 -18.10 13.42 -1.37
C LYS A 28 -19.09 14.15 -0.45
N VAL A 29 -19.65 13.45 0.53
CA VAL A 29 -20.59 14.02 1.52
C VAL A 29 -19.84 14.70 2.67
N ASN A 30 -18.51 14.51 2.76
CA ASN A 30 -17.62 15.05 3.78
C ASN A 30 -18.05 14.68 5.22
N ASP A 31 -18.64 13.50 5.38
CA ASP A 31 -19.06 12.97 6.68
C ASP A 31 -17.95 12.10 7.29
N THR A 32 -17.28 12.66 8.30
CA THR A 32 -16.19 12.01 9.03
C THR A 32 -16.65 10.79 9.83
N LYS A 33 -17.88 10.80 10.36
CA LYS A 33 -18.40 9.66 11.15
C LYS A 33 -18.64 8.44 10.27
N SER A 34 -19.13 8.67 9.06
CA SER A 34 -19.36 7.61 8.07
C SER A 34 -18.07 7.14 7.40
N THR A 35 -16.95 7.85 7.53
CA THR A 35 -15.65 7.47 6.94
C THR A 35 -14.94 6.38 7.75
N LEU A 36 -15.03 6.43 9.09
CA LEU A 36 -14.29 5.54 9.99
C LEU A 36 -14.50 4.04 9.70
N PRO A 37 -15.72 3.53 9.49
CA PRO A 37 -15.92 2.10 9.21
C PRO A 37 -15.22 1.63 7.93
N TRP A 38 -15.15 2.48 6.91
CA TRP A 38 -14.44 2.16 5.67
C TRP A 38 -12.93 2.12 5.88
N LEU A 39 -12.38 3.01 6.71
CA LEU A 39 -10.95 2.99 7.03
C LEU A 39 -10.57 1.74 7.84
N ILE A 40 -11.38 1.38 8.83
CA ILE A 40 -11.22 0.13 9.60
C ILE A 40 -11.25 -1.07 8.65
N TYR A 41 -12.20 -1.11 7.72
CA TYR A 41 -12.28 -2.14 6.69
C TYR A 41 -10.98 -2.25 5.87
N TRP A 42 -10.47 -1.13 5.36
CA TRP A 42 -9.24 -1.11 4.55
C TRP A 42 -8.01 -1.59 5.32
N ILE A 43 -7.88 -1.20 6.60
CA ILE A 43 -6.78 -1.63 7.45
C ILE A 43 -6.84 -3.15 7.65
N VAL A 44 -8.01 -3.68 7.99
CA VAL A 44 -8.19 -5.12 8.20
C VAL A 44 -7.95 -5.90 6.91
N MET A 45 -8.43 -5.40 5.77
CA MET A 45 -8.19 -6.04 4.46
C MET A 45 -6.70 -6.07 4.09
N ALA A 46 -5.92 -5.04 4.45
CA ALA A 46 -4.49 -5.03 4.23
C ALA A 46 -3.78 -6.13 5.05
N PHE A 47 -4.07 -6.23 6.35
CA PHE A 47 -3.54 -7.31 7.19
C PHE A 47 -3.98 -8.69 6.71
N PHE A 48 -5.23 -8.83 6.30
CA PHE A 48 -5.76 -10.06 5.73
C PHE A 48 -4.99 -10.47 4.46
N THR A 49 -4.75 -9.54 3.53
CA THR A 49 -4.05 -9.81 2.27
C THR A 49 -2.59 -10.22 2.51
N LEU A 50 -1.92 -9.58 3.48
CA LEU A 50 -0.57 -9.96 3.88
C LEU A 50 -0.54 -11.35 4.53
N GLY A 51 -1.47 -11.61 5.46
CA GLY A 51 -1.62 -12.90 6.11
C GLY A 51 -1.96 -14.02 5.11
N GLU A 52 -2.80 -13.73 4.12
CA GLU A 52 -3.15 -14.65 3.04
C GLU A 52 -1.90 -15.12 2.28
N GLY A 53 -1.02 -14.20 1.87
CA GLY A 53 0.18 -14.56 1.12
C GLY A 53 1.13 -15.48 1.91
N ILE A 54 1.24 -15.24 3.22
CA ILE A 54 2.04 -16.06 4.13
C ILE A 54 1.37 -17.42 4.36
N ALA A 55 0.07 -17.43 4.65
CA ALA A 55 -0.68 -18.64 4.94
C ALA A 55 -0.77 -19.56 3.70
N ASP A 56 -0.92 -19.00 2.50
CA ASP A 56 -0.86 -19.75 1.25
C ASP A 56 0.51 -20.36 0.99
N SER A 57 1.58 -19.71 1.45
CA SER A 57 2.95 -20.24 1.33
C SER A 57 3.25 -21.33 2.37
N LEU A 58 2.65 -21.26 3.56
CA LEU A 58 2.94 -22.17 4.67
C LEU A 58 1.99 -23.38 4.75
N ILE A 59 0.71 -23.20 4.42
CA ILE A 59 -0.38 -24.17 4.69
C ILE A 59 -0.93 -24.79 3.39
N PHE A 60 -0.25 -24.63 2.26
CA PHE A 60 -0.70 -25.16 0.95
C PHE A 60 -0.94 -26.68 0.92
N TRP A 61 -0.34 -27.43 1.84
CA TRP A 61 -0.38 -28.90 1.88
C TRP A 61 -1.52 -29.46 2.75
N PHE A 62 -2.25 -28.62 3.50
CA PHE A 62 -3.29 -29.08 4.43
C PHE A 62 -4.65 -29.27 3.73
N PRO A 63 -5.27 -30.47 3.78
CA PRO A 63 -6.59 -30.71 3.21
C PRO A 63 -7.65 -29.93 4.03
N PHE A 64 -8.60 -29.25 3.36
CA PHE A 64 -9.61 -28.33 3.92
C PHE A 64 -9.18 -26.89 4.24
N TYR A 65 -7.93 -26.50 3.96
CA TYR A 65 -7.47 -25.11 4.18
C TYR A 65 -8.32 -24.06 3.45
N TYR A 66 -8.64 -24.29 2.17
CA TYR A 66 -9.38 -23.33 1.34
C TYR A 66 -10.83 -23.12 1.81
N GLU A 67 -11.49 -24.14 2.37
CA GLU A 67 -12.87 -24.04 2.86
C GLU A 67 -12.94 -23.20 4.14
N ILE A 68 -12.02 -23.45 5.08
CA ILE A 68 -11.88 -22.65 6.30
C ILE A 68 -11.51 -21.21 5.95
N LYS A 69 -10.62 -21.03 4.96
CA LYS A 69 -10.22 -19.73 4.44
C LYS A 69 -11.40 -18.94 3.90
N ILE A 70 -12.26 -19.56 3.08
CA ILE A 70 -13.47 -18.90 2.56
C ILE A 70 -14.42 -18.50 3.69
N LEU A 71 -14.64 -19.35 4.69
CA LEU A 71 -15.48 -19.03 5.84
C LEU A 71 -14.91 -17.86 6.66
N PHE A 72 -13.60 -17.84 6.89
CA PHE A 72 -12.93 -16.75 7.60
C PHE A 72 -13.05 -15.43 6.84
N ILE A 73 -12.86 -15.45 5.52
CA ILE A 73 -13.01 -14.28 4.65
C ILE A 73 -14.45 -13.79 4.61
N LEU A 74 -15.41 -14.71 4.53
CA LEU A 74 -16.83 -14.36 4.57
C LEU A 74 -17.17 -13.67 5.89
N TRP A 75 -16.66 -14.17 7.02
CA TRP A 75 -16.84 -13.55 8.33
C TRP A 75 -16.22 -12.15 8.44
N LEU A 76 -15.10 -11.93 7.76
CA LEU A 76 -14.42 -10.63 7.65
C LEU A 76 -15.18 -9.62 6.80
N ILE A 77 -15.72 -10.04 5.66
CA ILE A 77 -16.43 -9.19 4.70
C ILE A 77 -17.85 -8.87 5.19
N LEU A 78 -18.48 -9.76 5.96
CA LEU A 78 -19.87 -9.61 6.33
C LEU A 78 -20.06 -8.43 7.32
N PRO A 79 -20.80 -7.38 6.95
CA PRO A 79 -20.96 -6.19 7.79
C PRO A 79 -21.78 -6.48 9.06
N GLN A 80 -22.57 -7.56 9.05
CA GLN A 80 -23.44 -7.95 10.16
C GLN A 80 -22.68 -8.59 11.33
N THR A 81 -21.60 -9.33 11.06
CA THR A 81 -20.78 -9.98 12.11
C THR A 81 -19.70 -9.05 12.68
N GLN A 82 -19.45 -7.90 12.05
CA GLN A 82 -18.44 -6.91 12.45
C GLN A 82 -17.06 -7.53 12.71
N GLY A 83 -16.73 -8.64 12.03
CA GLY A 83 -15.50 -9.39 12.27
C GLY A 83 -14.25 -8.54 12.04
N ALA A 84 -14.30 -7.67 11.04
CA ALA A 84 -13.25 -6.69 10.78
C ALA A 84 -13.08 -5.69 11.94
N ALA A 85 -14.18 -5.15 12.48
CA ALA A 85 -14.10 -4.23 13.62
C ALA A 85 -13.56 -4.93 14.88
N TYR A 86 -13.96 -6.19 15.11
CA TYR A 86 -13.43 -6.99 16.22
C TYR A 86 -11.91 -7.18 16.10
N LEU A 87 -11.41 -7.59 14.92
CA LEU A 87 -9.97 -7.73 14.70
C LEU A 87 -9.22 -6.40 14.87
N TYR A 88 -9.82 -5.33 14.37
CA TYR A 88 -9.25 -3.99 14.47
C TYR A 88 -9.04 -3.59 15.92
N TYR A 89 -10.09 -3.54 16.73
CA TYR A 89 -10.01 -3.03 18.10
C TYR A 89 -9.25 -3.95 19.06
N ASN A 90 -9.25 -5.27 18.84
CA ASN A 90 -8.62 -6.21 19.78
C ASN A 90 -7.15 -6.50 19.48
N TYR A 91 -6.74 -6.45 18.21
CA TYR A 91 -5.39 -6.89 17.81
C TYR A 91 -4.62 -5.81 17.06
N ILE A 92 -5.26 -5.15 16.08
CA ILE A 92 -4.56 -4.22 15.19
C ILE A 92 -4.29 -2.91 15.93
N ASP A 93 -5.31 -2.29 16.52
CA ASP A 93 -5.22 -1.02 17.25
C ASP A 93 -4.11 -1.02 18.31
N PRO A 94 -4.08 -1.96 19.29
CA PRO A 94 -3.03 -1.96 20.31
C PRO A 94 -1.63 -2.21 19.72
N THR A 95 -1.52 -3.04 18.67
CA THR A 95 -0.24 -3.33 18.02
C THR A 95 0.29 -2.12 17.26
N LEU A 96 -0.58 -1.41 16.53
CA LEU A 96 -0.22 -0.22 15.78
C LEU A 96 0.14 0.92 16.73
N THR A 97 -0.68 1.20 17.74
CA THR A 97 -0.39 2.28 18.71
C THR A 97 0.93 2.05 19.44
N TYR A 98 1.28 0.80 19.75
CA TYR A 98 2.56 0.49 20.37
C TYR A 98 3.76 0.79 19.44
N HIS A 99 3.65 0.47 18.15
CA HIS A 99 4.74 0.65 17.18
C HIS A 99 4.68 1.97 16.39
N GLU A 100 3.65 2.80 16.58
CA GLU A 100 3.37 4.01 15.79
C GLU A 100 4.59 4.94 15.74
N LYS A 101 5.21 5.21 16.90
CA LYS A 101 6.39 6.10 16.98
C LYS A 101 7.59 5.58 16.18
N GLU A 102 7.79 4.26 16.18
CA GLU A 102 8.89 3.63 15.45
C GLU A 102 8.63 3.69 13.95
N ILE A 103 7.40 3.37 13.53
CA ILE A 103 6.95 3.45 12.14
C ILE A 103 7.09 4.89 11.62
N ASP A 104 6.64 5.89 12.39
CA ASP A 104 6.74 7.29 12.00
C ASP A 104 8.18 7.76 11.87
N SER A 105 9.06 7.33 12.78
CA SER A 105 10.48 7.68 12.71
C SER A 105 11.19 7.06 11.50
N THR A 106 10.85 5.81 11.16
CA THR A 106 11.42 5.11 10.00
C THR A 106 10.88 5.66 8.69
N LEU A 107 9.58 6.00 8.61
CA LEU A 107 9.00 6.70 7.46
C LEU A 107 9.59 8.09 7.28
N GLY A 108 9.77 8.85 8.37
CA GLY A 108 10.39 10.17 8.33
C GLY A 108 11.82 10.13 7.78
N THR A 109 12.65 9.22 8.29
CA THR A 109 14.02 9.05 7.79
C THR A 109 14.08 8.51 6.36
N ALA A 110 13.16 7.63 5.96
CA ALA A 110 13.05 7.14 4.59
C ALA A 110 12.67 8.28 3.62
N GLN A 111 11.71 9.13 4.00
CA GLN A 111 11.29 10.28 3.21
C GLN A 111 12.43 11.31 3.08
N GLU A 112 13.16 11.57 4.17
CA GLU A 112 14.32 12.46 4.15
C GLU A 112 15.42 11.93 3.23
N LYS A 113 15.76 10.63 3.34
CA LYS A 113 16.72 9.97 2.44
C LYS A 113 16.27 10.05 0.98
N ALA A 114 14.99 9.77 0.69
CA ALA A 114 14.46 9.86 -0.67
C ALA A 114 14.57 11.29 -1.24
N LYS A 115 14.23 12.31 -0.44
CA LYS A 115 14.34 13.72 -0.83
C LYS A 115 15.78 14.14 -1.07
N ASN A 116 16.69 13.73 -0.20
CA ASN A 116 18.11 14.05 -0.32
C ASN A 116 18.72 13.37 -1.54
N THR A 117 18.44 12.08 -1.78
CA THR A 117 18.88 11.36 -2.99
C THR A 117 18.36 12.02 -4.27
N GLY A 118 17.08 12.43 -4.30
CA GLY A 118 16.52 13.17 -5.43
C GLY A 118 17.25 14.50 -5.67
N ARG A 119 17.56 15.25 -4.62
CA ARG A 119 18.34 16.50 -4.71
C ARG A 119 19.76 16.28 -5.21
N TYR A 120 20.45 15.25 -4.72
CA TYR A 120 21.79 14.89 -5.21
C TYR A 120 21.75 14.52 -6.69
N GLY A 121 20.77 13.71 -7.12
CA GLY A 121 20.61 13.36 -8.54
C GLY A 121 20.40 14.60 -9.42
N LEU A 122 19.54 15.53 -9.01
CA LEU A 122 19.35 16.79 -9.73
C LEU A 122 20.61 17.66 -9.78
N ALA A 123 21.36 17.73 -8.68
CA ALA A 123 22.62 18.49 -8.62
C ALA A 123 23.69 17.90 -9.54
N THR A 124 23.85 16.58 -9.56
CA THR A 124 24.78 15.89 -10.47
C THR A 124 24.38 16.09 -11.93
N LEU A 125 23.09 16.06 -12.26
CA LEU A 125 22.62 16.34 -13.62
C LEU A 125 22.92 17.77 -14.05
N GLN A 126 22.73 18.76 -13.18
CA GLN A 126 23.08 20.15 -13.48
C GLN A 126 24.58 20.30 -13.75
N GLU A 127 25.41 19.68 -12.92
CA GLU A 127 26.86 19.72 -13.08
C GLU A 127 27.33 19.08 -14.40
N LEU A 128 26.78 17.91 -14.75
CA LEU A 128 27.09 17.25 -16.02
C LEU A 128 26.68 18.10 -17.23
N VAL A 129 25.50 18.73 -17.18
CA VAL A 129 25.02 19.63 -18.24
C VAL A 129 25.94 20.85 -18.37
N THR A 130 26.28 21.52 -17.27
CA THR A 130 27.16 22.70 -17.28
C THR A 130 28.56 22.34 -17.78
N ASN A 131 29.14 21.23 -17.31
CA ASN A 131 30.45 20.77 -17.75
C ASN A 131 30.47 20.38 -19.23
N GLY A 132 29.40 19.74 -19.72
CA GLY A 132 29.22 19.44 -21.14
C GLY A 132 29.13 20.71 -22.00
N LEU A 133 28.34 21.71 -21.55
CA LEU A 133 28.20 23.00 -22.24
C LEU A 133 29.53 23.75 -22.32
N ILE A 134 30.29 23.79 -21.22
CA ILE A 134 31.60 24.47 -21.17
C ILE A 134 32.60 23.79 -22.12
N LYS A 135 32.69 22.45 -22.08
CA LYS A 135 33.57 21.70 -23.00
C LYS A 135 33.19 21.93 -24.47
N GLY A 136 31.89 21.89 -24.79
CA GLY A 136 31.40 22.18 -26.14
C GLY A 136 31.76 23.59 -26.62
N GLN A 137 31.63 24.60 -25.76
CA GLN A 137 32.04 25.97 -26.10
C GLN A 137 33.54 26.13 -26.33
N GLN A 138 34.39 25.41 -25.58
CA GLN A 138 35.84 25.46 -25.76
C GLN A 138 36.27 24.86 -27.10
N ILE A 139 35.66 23.74 -27.51
CA ILE A 139 35.95 23.09 -28.79
C ILE A 139 35.59 24.02 -29.96
N ILE A 140 34.40 24.62 -29.94
CA ILE A 140 33.96 25.56 -30.99
C ILE A 140 34.89 26.78 -31.09
N LYS A 141 35.39 27.28 -29.96
CA LYS A 141 36.35 28.38 -29.94
C LYS A 141 37.72 27.98 -30.48
N ALA A 142 38.20 26.77 -30.16
CA ALA A 142 39.46 26.25 -30.67
C ALA A 142 39.42 26.02 -32.20
N GLU A 143 38.29 25.56 -32.73
CA GLU A 143 38.10 25.34 -34.18
C GLU A 143 38.01 26.65 -34.98
N ARG A 144 37.52 27.75 -34.38
CA ARG A 144 37.52 29.08 -35.02
C ARG A 144 38.85 29.82 -34.98
N ALA A 145 39.79 29.41 -34.13
CA ALA A 145 41.08 30.06 -33.96
C ALA A 145 42.17 29.48 -34.86
N ASN A 146 41.85 28.45 -35.65
CA ASN A 146 42.71 27.74 -36.58
C ASN A 146 42.26 28.03 -38.02
#